data_AF-A0A8S2MDV8-F1
#
_entry.id   AF-A0A8S2MDV8-F1
#
_cell.length_a   1.000
_cell.length_b   1.000
_cell.length_c   1.000
_cell.angle_alpha   90.00
_cell.angle_beta   90.00
_cell.angle_gamma   90.00
#
_symmetry.space_group_name_H-M   'P 1'
#
loop_
_entity.id
_entity.type
_entity.pdbx_description
1 polymer ?
#
loop_
_entity_poly.entity_id
_entity_poly.type
_entity_poly.pdbx_seq_one_letter_code
_entity_poly.pdbx_strand_id
1 'polypeptide(L)'
;FESQVSYGSNIKSNIEGLFCDNYDRTNNLYCKRLKVICPEHSRDPKIGPDEACGCPLEKDLFEVSDELCTVPKRLCSKHFKWDRKYRAQIDLERLHELMRYEELIEKENRLRTAMNERGSVAGLLLHKTTAH
;
A
#
# COMPACT_ATOMS: atom_id res chain seq x y z
N PHE A 1 25.81 -3.94 2.11
CA PHE A 1 25.18 -3.27 3.26
C PHE A 1 23.97 -2.53 2.73
N GLU A 2 22.85 -3.24 2.62
CA GLU A 2 21.57 -2.59 2.31
C GLU A 2 21.25 -1.63 3.45
N SER A 3 20.90 -0.41 3.08
CA SER A 3 20.52 0.67 3.98
C SER A 3 19.51 0.15 4.98
N GLN A 4 19.84 0.33 6.26
CA GLN A 4 18.98 0.05 7.39
C GLN A 4 17.85 1.09 7.40
N VAL A 5 16.95 1.04 6.40
CA VAL A 5 15.66 1.72 6.47
C VAL A 5 14.92 1.09 7.63
N SER A 6 14.69 1.87 8.70
CA SER A 6 13.87 1.42 9.80
C SER A 6 12.47 1.15 9.25
N TYR A 7 12.10 -0.13 9.08
CA TYR A 7 10.77 -0.55 8.66
C TYR A 7 9.71 -0.31 9.76
N GLY A 8 9.89 0.69 10.60
CA GLY A 8 9.09 0.96 11.78
C GLY A 8 8.67 2.42 11.86
N SER A 9 7.47 2.67 12.38
CA SER A 9 6.99 4.01 12.71
C SER A 9 6.27 3.98 14.05
N ASN A 10 6.30 5.08 14.80
CA ASN A 10 5.59 5.24 16.07
C ASN A 10 4.06 5.36 15.90
N ILE A 11 3.57 5.45 14.67
CA ILE A 11 2.15 5.62 14.33
C ILE A 11 1.64 4.35 13.64
N LYS A 12 0.46 3.87 14.01
CA LYS A 12 -0.23 2.77 13.33
C LYS A 12 -0.75 3.22 11.96
N SER A 13 -0.69 2.38 10.93
CA SER A 13 -1.11 2.80 9.59
C SER A 13 -2.62 3.05 9.56
N ASN A 14 -3.03 4.09 8.83
CA ASN A 14 -4.44 4.42 8.64
C ASN A 14 -5.13 3.53 7.60
N ILE A 15 -4.34 2.87 6.74
CA ILE A 15 -4.83 1.96 5.70
C ILE A 15 -4.89 0.54 6.27
N GLU A 16 -6.10 0.05 6.47
CA GLU A 16 -6.33 -1.27 7.04
C GLU A 16 -5.80 -2.40 6.13
N GLY A 17 -5.06 -3.33 6.74
CA GLY A 17 -4.69 -4.59 6.10
C GLY A 17 -3.48 -4.56 5.15
N LEU A 18 -2.97 -3.36 4.79
CA LEU A 18 -1.82 -3.22 3.89
C LEU A 18 -0.48 -3.49 4.59
N PHE A 19 -0.29 -2.88 5.76
CA PHE A 19 0.91 -3.02 6.56
C PHE A 19 0.74 -4.03 7.69
N CYS A 20 1.86 -4.56 8.17
CA CYS A 20 1.89 -5.51 9.28
C CYS A 20 1.34 -4.92 10.58
N ASP A 21 1.77 -3.71 10.94
CA ASP A 21 1.41 -2.97 12.15
C ASP A 21 1.51 -3.78 13.45
N ASN A 22 2.37 -4.80 13.51
CA ASN A 22 2.69 -5.44 14.78
C ASN A 22 3.52 -4.46 15.62
N TYR A 23 3.11 -4.24 16.87
CA TYR A 23 3.76 -3.30 17.77
C TYR A 23 4.92 -3.98 18.51
N ASP A 24 6.13 -3.48 18.32
CA ASP A 24 7.29 -3.86 19.11
C ASP A 24 7.43 -2.93 20.32
N ARG A 25 7.23 -3.50 21.52
CA ARG A 25 7.36 -2.79 22.81
C ARG A 25 8.80 -2.39 23.12
N THR A 26 9.78 -3.09 22.56
CA THR A 26 11.20 -2.84 22.82
C THR A 26 11.64 -1.55 22.15
N ASN A 27 11.25 -1.39 20.89
CA ASN A 27 11.61 -0.23 20.07
C ASN A 27 10.53 0.87 20.07
N ASN A 28 9.34 0.60 20.63
CA ASN A 28 8.16 1.47 20.55
C ASN A 28 7.77 1.86 19.11
N LEU A 29 7.84 0.88 18.20
CA LEU A 29 7.53 1.07 16.78
C LEU A 29 6.56 -0.01 16.28
N TYR A 30 5.68 0.39 15.36
CA TYR A 30 4.84 -0.49 14.55
C TYR A 30 5.58 -0.93 13.29
N CYS A 31 5.54 -2.23 12.97
CA CYS A 31 6.12 -2.77 11.74
C CYS A 31 5.40 -2.26 10.49
N LYS A 32 6.13 -1.60 9.58
CA LYS A 32 5.67 -1.04 8.29
C LYS A 32 6.06 -1.87 7.08
N ARG A 33 6.42 -3.13 7.27
CA ARG A 33 6.51 -4.08 6.15
C ARG A 33 5.10 -4.43 5.67
N LEU A 34 4.94 -4.71 4.38
CA LEU A 34 3.68 -5.23 3.84
C LEU A 34 3.25 -6.48 4.60
N LYS A 35 1.98 -6.53 5.00
CA LYS A 35 1.45 -7.59 5.87
C LYS A 35 1.70 -8.98 5.30
N VAL A 36 1.51 -9.14 4.00
CA VAL A 36 1.60 -10.42 3.29
C VAL A 36 3.03 -11.00 3.23
N ILE A 37 4.06 -10.16 3.23
CA ILE A 37 5.47 -10.56 3.11
C ILE A 37 6.33 -10.27 4.35
N CYS A 38 5.74 -9.77 5.44
CA CYS A 38 6.48 -9.50 6.67
C CYS A 38 7.08 -10.81 7.24
N PRO A 39 8.41 -10.98 7.26
CA PRO A 39 9.03 -12.25 7.62
C PRO A 39 8.87 -12.59 9.11
N GLU A 40 8.72 -11.58 9.95
CA GLU A 40 8.64 -11.73 11.40
C GLU A 40 7.22 -12.03 11.89
N HIS A 41 6.22 -11.47 11.21
CA HIS A 41 4.85 -11.40 11.73
C HIS A 41 3.79 -11.97 10.78
N SER A 42 4.14 -12.28 9.52
CA SER A 42 3.24 -12.99 8.60
C SER A 42 3.37 -14.48 8.82
N ARG A 43 2.27 -15.14 9.20
CA ARG A 43 2.21 -16.61 9.23
C ARG A 43 1.63 -17.11 7.92
N ASP A 44 2.34 -18.05 7.29
CA ASP A 44 1.78 -18.84 6.20
C ASP A 44 0.59 -19.68 6.75
N PRO A 45 -0.55 -19.72 6.05
CA PRO A 45 -1.61 -20.66 6.39
C PRO A 45 -1.10 -22.11 6.21
N LYS A 46 -1.63 -23.02 7.03
CA LYS A 46 -1.32 -24.45 6.89
C LYS A 46 -1.95 -24.95 5.59
N ILE A 47 -1.13 -25.39 4.65
CA ILE A 47 -1.58 -25.93 3.37
C ILE A 47 -2.20 -27.32 3.61
N GLY A 48 -3.41 -27.56 3.14
CA GLY A 48 -4.08 -28.87 3.23
C GLY A 48 -3.38 -29.96 2.40
N PRO A 49 -3.61 -31.26 2.66
CA PRO A 49 -3.06 -32.33 1.83
C PRO A 49 -3.62 -32.31 0.39
N ASP A 50 -4.90 -31.97 0.24
CA ASP A 50 -5.62 -31.95 -1.04
C ASP A 50 -5.74 -30.55 -1.66
N GLU A 51 -5.01 -29.57 -1.11
CA GLU A 51 -5.03 -28.21 -1.64
C GLU A 51 -4.21 -28.15 -2.94
N ALA A 52 -4.90 -27.92 -4.05
CA ALA A 52 -4.26 -27.69 -5.35
C ALA A 52 -3.49 -26.35 -5.35
N CYS A 53 -2.48 -26.26 -6.21
CA CYS A 53 -1.72 -25.02 -6.39
C CYS A 53 -2.63 -23.86 -6.81
N GLY A 54 -3.50 -24.08 -7.79
CA GLY A 54 -4.49 -23.10 -8.24
C GLY A 54 -3.90 -21.89 -8.97
N CYS A 55 -2.60 -21.88 -9.29
CA CYS A 55 -2.00 -20.79 -10.07
C CYS A 55 -2.62 -20.76 -11.47
N PRO A 56 -3.20 -19.64 -11.91
CA PRO A 56 -3.63 -19.50 -13.29
C PRO A 56 -2.42 -19.58 -14.23
N LEU A 57 -2.57 -20.35 -15.30
CA LEU A 57 -1.52 -20.53 -16.32
C LEU A 57 -1.57 -19.41 -17.37
N GLU A 58 -2.73 -18.78 -17.52
CA GLU A 58 -2.89 -17.56 -18.30
C GLU A 58 -2.39 -16.33 -17.52
N LYS A 59 -2.04 -15.28 -18.26
CA LYS A 59 -1.44 -14.07 -17.69
C LYS A 59 -2.44 -13.14 -17.02
N ASP A 60 -3.69 -13.15 -17.45
CA ASP A 60 -4.72 -12.29 -16.88
C ASP A 60 -5.46 -13.03 -15.76
N LEU A 61 -5.40 -12.48 -14.56
CA LEU A 61 -5.97 -13.04 -13.35
C LEU A 61 -7.37 -12.44 -13.05
N PHE A 62 -7.79 -11.45 -13.84
CA PHE A 62 -9.10 -10.80 -13.73
C PHE A 62 -10.13 -11.38 -14.71
N GLU A 63 -9.66 -12.10 -15.73
CA GLU A 63 -10.53 -12.89 -16.60
C GLU A 63 -10.72 -14.30 -16.02
N VAL A 64 -11.88 -14.91 -16.28
CA VAL A 64 -12.15 -16.29 -15.88
C VAL A 64 -11.23 -17.20 -16.69
N SER A 65 -10.09 -17.56 -16.09
CA SER A 65 -9.18 -18.53 -16.70
C SER A 65 -9.66 -19.95 -16.42
N ASP A 66 -9.83 -20.73 -17.48
CA ASP A 66 -10.17 -22.15 -17.38
C ASP A 66 -8.94 -23.04 -17.10
N GLU A 67 -7.73 -22.48 -17.20
CA GLU A 67 -6.48 -23.22 -17.06
C GLU A 67 -5.75 -22.92 -15.74
N LEU A 68 -6.08 -23.71 -14.71
CA LEU A 68 -5.43 -23.63 -13.39
C LEU A 68 -4.42 -24.75 -13.17
N CYS A 69 -3.35 -24.46 -12.42
CA CYS A 69 -2.40 -25.47 -11.97
C CYS A 69 -3.04 -26.44 -10.96
N THR A 70 -3.24 -27.69 -11.36
CA THR A 70 -3.87 -28.75 -10.55
C THR A 70 -2.89 -29.52 -9.65
N VAL A 71 -1.58 -29.30 -9.80
CA VAL A 71 -0.55 -29.96 -8.98
C VAL A 71 -0.79 -29.63 -7.50
N PRO A 72 -0.68 -30.61 -6.57
CA PRO A 72 -0.79 -30.34 -5.14
C PRO A 72 0.15 -29.21 -4.72
N LYS A 73 -0.36 -28.22 -3.98
CA LYS A 73 0.38 -26.99 -3.62
C LYS A 73 1.70 -27.28 -2.90
N ARG A 74 1.76 -28.38 -2.15
CA ARG A 74 2.96 -28.87 -1.45
C ARG A 74 4.06 -29.42 -2.38
N LEU A 75 3.68 -29.88 -3.57
CA LEU A 75 4.58 -30.50 -4.56
C LEU A 75 4.86 -29.58 -5.76
N CYS A 76 4.12 -28.48 -5.88
CA CYS A 76 4.28 -27.54 -7.00
C CYS A 76 5.50 -26.64 -6.78
N SER A 77 6.61 -26.97 -7.45
CA SER A 77 7.84 -26.18 -7.45
C SER A 77 7.78 -24.98 -8.40
N LYS A 78 7.06 -25.09 -9.52
CA LYS A 78 6.95 -24.04 -10.54
C LYS A 78 6.28 -22.77 -9.99
N HIS A 79 5.24 -22.92 -9.17
CA HIS A 79 4.42 -21.82 -8.65
C HIS A 79 4.57 -21.68 -7.14
N PHE A 80 5.80 -21.78 -6.63
CA PHE A 80 6.06 -21.72 -5.20
C PHE A 80 5.58 -20.40 -4.60
N LYS A 81 4.56 -20.50 -3.71
CA LYS A 81 3.90 -19.38 -3.03
C LYS A 81 3.43 -18.26 -3.98
N TRP A 82 2.93 -18.64 -5.17
CA TRP A 82 2.48 -17.69 -6.19
C TRP A 82 1.39 -16.75 -5.65
N ASP A 83 0.47 -17.27 -4.84
CA ASP A 83 -0.62 -16.57 -4.18
C ASP A 83 -0.10 -15.44 -3.28
N ARG A 84 0.92 -15.74 -2.48
CA ARG A 84 1.59 -14.75 -1.63
C ARG A 84 2.31 -13.68 -2.46
N LYS A 85 3.04 -14.08 -3.50
CA LYS A 85 3.78 -13.15 -4.38
C LYS A 85 2.83 -12.22 -5.12
N TYR A 86 1.76 -12.77 -5.67
CA TYR A 86 0.77 -12.00 -6.41
C TYR A 86 0.02 -11.01 -5.51
N ARG A 87 -0.39 -11.46 -4.32
CA ARG A 87 -0.99 -10.55 -3.33
C ARG A 87 -0.03 -9.44 -2.88
N ALA A 88 1.27 -9.75 -2.75
CA ALA A 88 2.29 -8.73 -2.47
C ALA A 88 2.43 -7.72 -3.61
N GLN A 89 2.34 -8.17 -4.86
CA GLN A 89 2.34 -7.27 -6.01
C GLN A 89 1.13 -6.33 -5.99
N ILE A 90 -0.08 -6.85 -5.77
CA ILE A 90 -1.30 -6.03 -5.64
C ILE A 90 -1.14 -5.01 -4.51
N ASP A 91 -0.63 -5.44 -3.35
CA ASP A 91 -0.42 -4.55 -2.20
C ASP A 91 0.62 -3.45 -2.52
N LEU A 92 1.67 -3.76 -3.31
CA LEU A 92 2.63 -2.75 -3.79
C LEU A 92 1.98 -1.75 -4.76
N GLU A 93 1.18 -2.22 -5.71
CA GLU A 93 0.45 -1.37 -6.65
C GLU A 93 -0.50 -0.42 -5.90
N ARG A 94 -1.24 -0.95 -4.92
CA ARG A 94 -2.08 -0.14 -4.01
C ARG A 94 -1.27 0.92 -3.28
N LEU A 95 -0.10 0.57 -2.75
CA LEU A 95 0.77 1.51 -2.06
C LEU A 95 1.23 2.65 -2.99
N HIS A 96 1.63 2.33 -4.21
CA HIS A 96 2.02 3.34 -5.20
C HIS A 96 0.87 4.30 -5.52
N GLU A 97 -0.33 3.78 -5.75
CA GLU A 97 -1.50 4.64 -6.03
C GLU A 97 -1.88 5.50 -4.81
N LEU A 98 -1.72 4.98 -3.59
CA LEU A 98 -1.94 5.75 -2.36
C LEU A 98 -0.92 6.88 -2.22
N MET A 99 0.37 6.62 -2.48
CA MET A 99 1.39 7.67 -2.47
C MET A 99 1.09 8.75 -3.51
N ARG A 100 0.68 8.35 -4.72
CA ARG A 100 0.27 9.28 -5.77
C ARG A 100 -0.96 10.10 -5.36
N TYR A 101 -1.92 9.49 -4.68
CA TYR A 101 -3.10 10.17 -4.18
C TYR A 101 -2.73 11.23 -3.13
N GLU A 102 -1.83 10.91 -2.19
CA GLU A 102 -1.32 11.87 -1.20
C GLU A 102 -0.62 13.06 -1.85
N GLU A 103 0.22 12.81 -2.86
CA GLU A 103 0.87 13.90 -3.63
C GLU A 103 -0.15 14.82 -4.33
N LEU A 104 -1.24 14.27 -4.85
CA LEU A 104 -2.28 15.05 -5.52
C LEU A 104 -3.05 15.91 -4.52
N ILE A 105 -3.39 15.38 -3.34
CA ILE A 105 -4.00 16.15 -2.26
C ILE A 105 -3.08 17.30 -1.84
N GLU A 106 -1.78 17.03 -1.70
CA GLU A 106 -0.83 18.06 -1.31
C GLU A 106 -0.76 19.18 -2.36
N LYS A 107 -0.72 18.83 -3.64
CA LYS A 107 -0.76 19.80 -4.75
C LYS A 107 -2.05 20.61 -4.75
N GLU A 108 -3.19 19.97 -4.54
CA GLU A 108 -4.49 20.65 -4.45
C GLU A 108 -4.50 21.67 -3.30
N ASN A 109 -4.06 21.26 -2.11
CA ASN A 109 -4.00 22.13 -0.94
C ASN A 109 -3.08 23.34 -1.18
N ARG A 110 -1.90 23.13 -1.79
CA ARG A 110 -1.00 24.23 -2.17
C ARG A 110 -1.67 25.22 -3.11
N LEU A 111 -2.40 24.74 -4.12
CA LEU A 111 -3.14 25.60 -5.06
C LEU A 111 -4.25 26.38 -4.38
N ARG A 112 -5.04 25.74 -3.52
CA ARG A 112 -6.11 26.40 -2.74
C ARG A 112 -5.56 27.52 -1.86
N THR A 113 -4.45 27.27 -1.16
CA THR A 113 -3.78 28.30 -0.36
C THR A 113 -3.30 29.46 -1.22
N ALA A 114 -2.64 29.19 -2.35
CA ALA A 114 -2.19 30.23 -3.28
C ALA A 114 -3.33 31.03 -3.93
N MET A 115 -4.52 30.44 -4.09
CA MET A 115 -5.71 31.15 -4.55
C MET A 115 -6.28 32.05 -3.45
N ASN A 116 -6.35 31.57 -2.21
CA ASN A 116 -6.82 32.35 -1.07
C ASN A 116 -5.91 33.55 -0.78
N GLU A 117 -4.59 33.37 -0.86
CA GLU A 117 -3.61 34.46 -0.72
C GLU A 117 -3.81 35.54 -1.79
N ARG A 118 -4.00 35.14 -3.06
CA ARG A 118 -4.27 36.08 -4.15
C ARG A 118 -5.61 36.80 -4.02
N GLY A 119 -6.67 36.08 -3.62
CA GLY A 119 -7.98 36.68 -3.36
C GLY A 119 -7.95 37.68 -2.19
N SER A 120 -7.18 37.38 -1.15
CA SER A 120 -6.93 38.28 -0.02
C SER A 120 -6.22 39.56 -0.46
N VAL A 121 -5.16 39.45 -1.28
CA VAL A 121 -4.47 40.62 -1.86
C VAL A 121 -5.41 41.44 -2.74
N ALA A 122 -6.22 40.79 -3.60
CA ALA A 122 -7.21 41.50 -4.40
C ALA A 122 -8.24 42.23 -3.53
N GLY A 123 -8.70 41.64 -2.43
CA GLY A 123 -9.57 42.28 -1.44
C GLY A 123 -8.94 43.50 -0.79
N LEU A 124 -7.64 43.42 -0.44
CA LEU A 124 -6.87 44.57 0.07
C LEU A 124 -6.69 45.68 -0.98
N LEU A 125 -6.47 45.34 -2.24
CA LEU A 125 -6.34 46.32 -3.33
C LEU A 125 -7.68 46.97 -3.72
N LEU A 126 -8.79 46.26 -3.51
CA LEU A 126 -10.14 46.69 -3.90
C LEU A 126 -10.94 47.33 -2.77
N HIS A 127 -10.42 47.39 -1.54
CA HIS A 127 -11.04 48.22 -0.51
C HIS A 127 -10.95 49.69 -0.97
N LYS A 128 -12.08 50.26 -1.40
CA LYS A 128 -12.17 51.70 -1.66
C LYS A 128 -11.87 52.43 -0.35
N THR A 129 -10.77 53.17 -0.30
CA THR A 129 -10.59 54.27 0.64
C THR A 129 -11.48 55.43 0.19
N THR A 130 -12.76 55.39 0.55
CA THR A 130 -13.56 56.62 0.54
C THR A 130 -13.09 57.47 1.72
N ALA A 131 -12.08 58.31 1.49
CA ALA A 131 -11.79 59.42 2.37
C ALA A 131 -12.99 60.37 2.31
N HIS A 132 -13.72 60.46 3.41
CA HIS A 132 -14.77 61.46 3.64
C HIS A 132 -14.14 62.77 4.11
#